data_AF-A0A6N6PU86-F1
#
_entry.id   AF-A0A6N6PU86-F1
#
_cell.length_a   1.000
_cell.length_b   1.000
_cell.length_c   1.000
_cell.angle_alpha   90.00
_cell.angle_beta   90.00
_cell.angle_gamma   90.00
#
_symmetry.space_group_name_H-M   'P 1'
#
loop_
_entity.id
_entity.type
_entity.pdbx_description
1 polymer ?
#
loop_
_entity_poly.entity_id
_entity_poly.type
_entity_poly.pdbx_seq_one_letter_code
_entity_poly.pdbx_strand_id
1 'polypeptide(L)'
;ATYSAASVNPTRTFTVNPRTPVITSATIATATVGQLFTYTITANNTPTSFNATGLPAGLTVNSATGLISGTPTTASTITLTIFASNVTGTGNQSLTLTVNLAPIITLKYERARSGFVLKVQDGATVTHTIEYSTDLKLWTPLETKAVGSTDLTQIDPQATTSRHRFYRVIKQ
;
A
#
# COMPACT_ATOMS: atom_id res chain seq x y z
N ALA A 1 -45.75 24.98 60.48
CA ALA A 1 -45.59 24.01 59.38
C ALA A 1 -44.45 24.50 58.49
N THR A 2 -43.33 23.79 58.46
CA THR A 2 -42.19 24.08 57.58
C THR A 2 -42.45 23.43 56.23
N TYR A 3 -42.57 24.24 55.16
CA TYR A 3 -42.62 23.74 53.79
C TYR A 3 -41.18 23.50 53.31
N SER A 4 -40.79 22.23 53.20
CA SER A 4 -39.60 21.83 52.44
C SER A 4 -39.94 21.88 50.95
N ALA A 5 -39.45 22.90 50.25
CA ALA A 5 -39.51 22.91 48.80
C ALA A 5 -38.51 21.88 48.25
N ALA A 6 -39.02 20.81 47.63
CA ALA A 6 -38.20 19.88 46.87
C ALA A 6 -37.61 20.62 45.66
N SER A 7 -36.28 20.74 45.61
CA SER A 7 -35.58 21.24 44.44
C SER A 7 -35.64 20.17 43.35
N VAL A 8 -36.59 20.31 42.41
CA VAL A 8 -36.61 19.53 41.17
C VAL A 8 -35.62 20.18 40.22
N ASN A 9 -34.49 19.53 39.96
CA ASN A 9 -33.52 20.00 38.98
C ASN A 9 -34.04 19.65 37.58
N PRO A 10 -34.52 20.62 36.76
CA PRO A 10 -35.08 20.28 35.46
C PRO A 10 -33.97 19.75 34.55
N THR A 11 -34.10 18.50 34.11
CA THR A 11 -33.18 17.90 33.15
C THR A 11 -33.35 18.63 31.82
N ARG A 12 -32.36 19.44 31.43
CA ARG A 12 -32.32 20.05 30.09
C ARG A 12 -31.84 19.02 29.09
N THR A 13 -32.72 18.53 28.24
CA THR A 13 -32.33 17.71 27.10
C THR A 13 -31.77 18.62 26.01
N PHE A 14 -30.51 18.40 25.63
CA PHE A 14 -29.93 18.98 24.42
C PHE A 14 -30.18 18.02 23.27
N THR A 15 -31.08 18.40 22.35
CA THR A 15 -31.30 17.62 21.13
C THR A 15 -30.20 17.95 20.13
N VAL A 16 -29.16 17.12 20.06
CA VAL A 16 -28.25 17.10 18.91
C VAL A 16 -28.99 16.50 17.73
N ASN A 17 -29.07 17.22 16.59
CA ASN A 17 -29.66 16.69 15.37
C ASN A 17 -28.59 15.83 14.66
N PRO A 18 -28.64 14.50 14.77
CA PRO A 18 -27.53 13.68 14.33
C PRO A 18 -27.57 13.58 12.79
N ARG A 19 -26.41 13.71 12.15
CA ARG A 19 -26.25 13.72 10.69
C ARG A 19 -25.65 12.41 10.21
N THR A 20 -25.98 12.02 8.98
CA THR A 20 -25.37 10.85 8.34
C THR A 20 -23.84 11.02 8.26
N PRO A 21 -23.06 9.93 8.32
CA PRO A 21 -21.61 10.03 8.24
C PRO A 21 -21.15 10.68 6.94
N VAL A 22 -20.06 11.46 7.00
CA VAL A 22 -19.42 12.03 5.81
C VAL A 22 -17.98 11.57 5.79
N ILE A 23 -17.63 10.79 4.77
CA ILE A 23 -16.31 10.22 4.59
C ILE A 23 -15.31 11.33 4.26
N THR A 24 -14.18 11.34 4.97
CA THR A 24 -13.10 12.33 4.88
C THR A 24 -11.75 11.72 4.51
N SER A 25 -11.65 10.38 4.45
CA SER A 25 -10.43 9.70 4.03
C SER A 25 -10.12 9.99 2.55
N ALA A 26 -8.84 9.83 2.17
CA ALA A 26 -8.38 10.10 0.81
C ALA A 26 -9.17 9.28 -0.24
N THR A 27 -9.52 9.91 -1.36
CA THR A 27 -10.29 9.28 -2.45
C THR A 27 -9.42 8.56 -3.47
N ILE A 28 -8.10 8.56 -3.27
CA ILE A 28 -7.13 7.87 -4.12
C ILE A 28 -6.18 7.08 -3.21
N ALA A 29 -5.93 5.83 -3.56
CA ALA A 29 -4.95 4.98 -2.92
C ALA A 29 -4.16 4.17 -3.96
N THR A 30 -2.93 3.81 -3.59
CA THR A 30 -2.08 2.94 -4.42
C THR A 30 -1.65 1.72 -3.62
N ALA A 31 -1.63 0.57 -4.28
CA ALA A 31 -1.18 -0.71 -3.73
C ALA A 31 -0.27 -1.41 -4.75
N THR A 32 0.42 -2.44 -4.29
CA THR A 32 1.28 -3.28 -5.14
C THR A 32 0.89 -4.73 -4.96
N VAL A 33 0.74 -5.47 -6.06
CA VAL A 33 0.46 -6.91 -6.03
C VAL A 33 1.46 -7.62 -5.12
N GLY A 34 0.96 -8.49 -4.24
CA GLY A 34 1.82 -9.29 -3.34
C GLY A 34 2.43 -8.51 -2.17
N GLN A 35 2.12 -7.23 -1.98
CA GLN A 35 2.52 -6.45 -0.81
C GLN A 35 1.34 -6.18 0.13
N LEU A 36 1.61 -6.12 1.44
CA LEU A 36 0.60 -5.75 2.42
C LEU A 36 0.13 -4.32 2.15
N PHE A 37 -1.18 -4.15 2.01
CA PHE A 37 -1.85 -2.87 1.84
C PHE A 37 -2.73 -2.58 3.06
N THR A 38 -2.77 -1.31 3.47
CA THR A 38 -3.66 -0.81 4.52
C THR A 38 -4.26 0.53 4.11
N TYR A 39 -5.55 0.70 4.38
CA TYR A 39 -6.29 1.94 4.19
C TYR A 39 -7.40 2.03 5.23
N THR A 40 -7.54 3.17 5.91
CA THR A 40 -8.59 3.35 6.93
C THR A 40 -9.65 4.31 6.40
N ILE A 41 -10.91 3.86 6.39
CA ILE A 41 -12.06 4.72 6.12
C ILE A 41 -12.27 5.63 7.34
N THR A 42 -12.14 6.94 7.16
CA THR A 42 -12.44 7.94 8.20
C THR A 42 -13.67 8.73 7.80
N ALA A 43 -14.55 9.01 8.77
CA ALA A 43 -15.76 9.78 8.55
C ALA A 43 -16.13 10.62 9.77
N ASN A 44 -16.75 11.76 9.51
CA ASN A 44 -17.36 12.62 10.53
C ASN A 44 -18.74 12.09 10.96
N ASN A 45 -19.34 12.73 11.97
CA ASN A 45 -20.66 12.40 12.51
C ASN A 45 -20.74 10.99 13.12
N THR A 46 -19.71 10.61 13.90
CA THR A 46 -19.67 9.41 14.76
C THR A 46 -20.13 8.12 14.04
N PRO A 47 -19.37 7.65 13.03
CA PRO A 47 -19.64 6.37 12.39
C PRO A 47 -19.50 5.21 13.39
N THR A 48 -20.35 4.20 13.23
CA THR A 48 -20.40 2.99 14.08
C THR A 48 -20.12 1.72 13.30
N SER A 49 -20.22 1.77 11.98
CA SER A 49 -19.88 0.66 11.09
C SER A 49 -19.38 1.16 9.74
N PHE A 50 -18.58 0.33 9.10
CA PHE A 50 -17.94 0.60 7.82
C PHE A 50 -18.14 -0.56 6.86
N ASN A 51 -18.15 -0.26 5.57
CA ASN A 51 -18.20 -1.28 4.53
C ASN A 51 -17.46 -0.80 3.27
N ALA A 52 -17.11 -1.72 2.39
CA ALA A 52 -16.54 -1.43 1.08
C ALA A 52 -17.02 -2.47 0.07
N THR A 53 -17.39 -2.02 -1.12
CA THR A 53 -17.83 -2.89 -2.22
C THR A 53 -16.93 -2.71 -3.43
N GLY A 54 -16.68 -3.80 -4.17
CA GLY A 54 -15.76 -3.78 -5.31
C GLY A 54 -14.29 -3.86 -4.91
N LEU A 55 -13.98 -4.40 -3.72
CA LEU A 55 -12.59 -4.65 -3.32
C LEU A 55 -11.94 -5.69 -4.27
N PRO A 56 -10.68 -5.48 -4.70
CA PRO A 56 -9.90 -6.50 -5.39
C PRO A 56 -9.73 -7.75 -4.51
N ALA A 57 -9.50 -8.89 -5.16
CA ALA A 57 -9.17 -10.14 -4.47
C ALA A 57 -7.96 -9.95 -3.53
N GLY A 58 -8.10 -10.47 -2.31
CA GLY A 58 -7.06 -10.38 -1.27
C GLY A 58 -7.17 -9.16 -0.36
N LEU A 59 -8.12 -8.25 -0.59
CA LEU A 59 -8.46 -7.16 0.33
C LEU A 59 -9.79 -7.41 1.04
N THR A 60 -9.85 -7.03 2.32
CA THR A 60 -11.06 -7.12 3.15
C THR A 60 -11.22 -5.87 3.99
N VAL A 61 -12.44 -5.55 4.40
CA VAL A 61 -12.75 -4.43 5.29
C VAL A 61 -13.16 -4.94 6.66
N ASN A 62 -12.57 -4.40 7.72
CA ASN A 62 -13.06 -4.57 9.07
C ASN A 62 -14.21 -3.60 9.32
N SER A 63 -15.42 -4.14 9.53
CA SER A 63 -16.63 -3.32 9.66
C SER A 63 -16.68 -2.48 10.94
N ALA A 64 -15.94 -2.84 11.99
CA ALA A 64 -15.90 -2.09 13.24
C ALA A 64 -14.90 -0.93 13.19
N THR A 65 -13.76 -1.12 12.52
CA THR A 65 -12.66 -0.13 12.51
C THR A 65 -12.53 0.66 11.21
N GLY A 66 -13.17 0.21 10.13
CA GLY A 66 -13.02 0.79 8.80
C GLY A 66 -11.69 0.50 8.13
N LEU A 67 -10.86 -0.37 8.72
CA LEU A 67 -9.58 -0.78 8.15
C LEU A 67 -9.81 -1.73 6.97
N ILE A 68 -9.46 -1.29 5.77
CA ILE A 68 -9.25 -2.12 4.60
C ILE A 68 -7.82 -2.62 4.63
N SER A 69 -7.62 -3.94 4.63
CA SER A 69 -6.30 -4.53 4.64
C SER A 69 -6.23 -5.87 3.91
N GLY A 70 -5.00 -6.26 3.58
CA GLY A 70 -4.68 -7.54 2.96
C GLY A 70 -3.61 -7.40 1.89
N THR A 71 -3.53 -8.40 1.01
CA THR A 71 -2.52 -8.47 -0.05
C THR A 71 -3.22 -8.66 -1.39
N PRO A 72 -3.29 -7.62 -2.25
CA PRO A 72 -3.96 -7.74 -3.53
C PRO A 72 -3.18 -8.66 -4.47
N THR A 73 -3.90 -9.46 -5.26
CA THR A 73 -3.30 -10.49 -6.12
C THR A 73 -3.28 -10.15 -7.61
N THR A 74 -4.01 -9.12 -8.02
CA THR A 74 -4.15 -8.75 -9.44
C THR A 74 -3.98 -7.24 -9.60
N ALA A 75 -3.14 -6.84 -10.56
CA ALA A 75 -2.96 -5.44 -10.89
C ALA A 75 -4.20 -4.91 -11.64
N SER A 76 -4.67 -3.75 -11.22
CA SER A 76 -5.86 -3.11 -11.80
C SER A 76 -6.02 -1.71 -11.24
N THR A 77 -6.61 -0.82 -12.03
CA THR A 77 -7.14 0.45 -11.54
C THR A 77 -8.65 0.36 -11.51
N ILE A 78 -9.23 0.47 -10.31
CA ILE A 78 -10.67 0.35 -10.11
C ILE A 78 -11.20 1.48 -9.25
N THR A 79 -12.46 1.85 -9.47
CA THR A 79 -13.21 2.72 -8.57
C THR A 79 -14.14 1.86 -7.74
N LEU A 80 -13.92 1.85 -6.43
CA LEU A 80 -14.70 1.11 -5.44
C LEU A 80 -15.49 2.08 -4.56
N THR A 81 -16.54 1.60 -3.91
CA THR A 81 -17.37 2.43 -3.03
C THR A 81 -17.12 2.06 -1.57
N ILE A 82 -16.80 3.06 -0.75
CA ILE A 82 -16.65 2.94 0.70
C ILE A 82 -17.85 3.56 1.40
N PHE A 83 -18.23 2.98 2.54
CA PHE A 83 -19.42 3.33 3.30
C PHE A 83 -19.07 3.53 4.77
N ALA A 84 -19.77 4.48 5.40
CA ALA A 84 -19.76 4.68 6.84
C ALA A 84 -21.20 4.88 7.31
N SER A 85 -21.62 4.16 8.36
CA SER A 85 -22.99 4.21 8.86
C SER A 85 -23.04 4.52 10.35
N ASN A 86 -24.06 5.26 10.75
CA ASN A 86 -24.45 5.49 12.14
C ASN A 86 -25.97 5.31 12.28
N VAL A 87 -26.52 5.60 13.45
CA VAL A 87 -27.95 5.46 13.75
C VAL A 87 -28.87 6.32 12.86
N THR A 88 -28.32 7.32 12.16
CA THR A 88 -29.08 8.23 11.29
C THR A 88 -29.05 7.85 9.82
N GLY A 89 -28.18 6.91 9.44
CA GLY A 89 -28.06 6.42 8.08
C GLY A 89 -26.62 6.23 7.63
N THR A 90 -26.44 6.16 6.31
CA THR A 90 -25.18 5.77 5.67
C THR A 90 -24.68 6.87 4.74
N GLY A 91 -23.42 7.27 4.91
CA GLY A 91 -22.66 8.02 3.92
C GLY A 91 -21.84 7.09 3.05
N ASN A 92 -21.62 7.47 1.80
CA ASN A 92 -20.76 6.74 0.87
C ASN A 92 -19.83 7.69 0.11
N GLN A 93 -18.73 7.15 -0.40
CA GLN A 93 -17.75 7.87 -1.21
C GLN A 93 -17.06 6.91 -2.18
N SER A 94 -16.65 7.43 -3.35
CA SER A 94 -15.83 6.67 -4.30
C SER A 94 -14.35 6.77 -3.94
N LEU A 95 -13.66 5.62 -3.96
CA LEU A 95 -12.22 5.47 -3.81
C LEU A 95 -11.64 4.89 -5.09
N THR A 96 -10.72 5.60 -5.73
CA THR A 96 -9.92 5.06 -6.83
C THR A 96 -8.72 4.34 -6.25
N LEU A 97 -8.66 3.02 -6.46
CA LEU A 97 -7.55 2.18 -6.05
C LEU A 97 -6.75 1.74 -7.29
N THR A 98 -5.49 2.12 -7.33
CA THR A 98 -4.54 1.63 -8.33
C THR A 98 -3.65 0.56 -7.71
N VAL A 99 -3.81 -0.68 -8.16
CA VAL A 99 -2.94 -1.81 -7.82
C VAL A 99 -1.92 -2.00 -8.93
N ASN A 100 -0.66 -1.67 -8.65
CA ASN A 100 0.45 -1.85 -9.59
C ASN A 100 0.98 -3.29 -9.53
N LEU A 101 1.60 -3.78 -10.60
CA LEU A 101 2.33 -5.03 -10.52
C LEU A 101 3.51 -4.89 -9.57
N ALA A 102 3.91 -6.01 -8.96
CA ALA A 102 5.21 -6.06 -8.31
C ALA A 102 6.31 -5.88 -9.38
N PRO A 103 7.39 -5.16 -9.06
CA PRO A 103 8.50 -4.99 -9.98
C PRO A 103 9.11 -6.36 -10.32
N ILE A 104 9.35 -6.60 -11.61
CA ILE A 104 10.02 -7.82 -12.09
C ILE A 104 11.49 -7.49 -12.34
N ILE A 105 12.39 -8.33 -11.84
CA ILE A 105 13.84 -8.22 -12.09
C ILE A 105 14.24 -9.29 -13.09
N THR A 106 14.76 -8.86 -14.24
CA THR A 106 15.30 -9.76 -15.26
C THR A 106 16.80 -9.55 -15.41
N LEU A 107 17.57 -10.63 -15.27
CA LEU A 107 18.99 -10.68 -15.61
C LEU A 107 19.15 -11.19 -17.04
N LYS A 108 19.74 -10.38 -17.92
CA LYS A 108 20.15 -10.82 -19.26
C LYS A 108 21.67 -10.83 -19.33
N TYR A 109 22.24 -11.97 -19.66
CA TYR A 109 23.68 -12.03 -19.96
C TYR A 109 23.95 -11.44 -21.34
N GLU A 110 24.91 -10.51 -21.43
CA GLU A 110 25.27 -9.86 -22.68
C GLU A 110 26.74 -10.17 -23.03
N ARG A 111 26.91 -11.25 -23.81
CA ARG A 111 28.23 -11.80 -24.21
C ARG A 111 29.14 -10.76 -24.86
N ALA A 112 28.58 -9.79 -25.59
CA ALA A 112 29.32 -8.82 -26.38
C ALA A 112 30.06 -7.75 -25.54
N ARG A 113 29.71 -7.58 -24.26
CA ARG A 113 30.31 -6.56 -23.37
C ARG A 113 31.02 -7.14 -22.15
N SER A 114 31.14 -8.47 -22.06
CA SER A 114 31.58 -9.15 -20.84
C SER A 114 30.79 -8.65 -19.62
N GLY A 115 29.46 -8.63 -19.69
CA GLY A 115 28.62 -8.10 -18.62
C GLY A 115 27.21 -8.69 -18.59
N PHE A 116 26.37 -8.21 -17.69
CA PHE A 116 24.95 -8.55 -17.60
C PHE A 116 24.11 -7.28 -17.54
N VAL A 117 23.01 -7.23 -18.28
CA VAL A 117 22.04 -6.14 -18.22
C VAL A 117 20.96 -6.53 -17.21
N LEU A 118 20.65 -5.61 -16.29
CA LEU A 118 19.49 -5.70 -15.42
C LEU A 118 18.35 -4.92 -16.04
N LYS A 119 17.23 -5.60 -16.27
CA LYS A 119 15.99 -4.93 -16.64
C LYS A 119 15.06 -5.04 -15.46
N VAL A 120 14.70 -3.90 -14.89
CA VAL A 120 13.67 -3.85 -13.85
C VAL A 120 12.43 -3.26 -14.49
N GLN A 121 11.40 -4.09 -14.60
CA GLN A 121 10.14 -3.71 -15.18
C GLN A 121 9.19 -3.34 -14.04
N ASP A 122 8.57 -2.17 -14.18
CA ASP A 122 7.53 -1.57 -13.33
C ASP A 122 8.00 -0.70 -12.14
N GLY A 123 7.41 0.49 -12.06
CA GLY A 123 7.89 1.71 -11.40
C GLY A 123 7.82 1.75 -9.87
N ALA A 124 8.09 0.64 -9.18
CA ALA A 124 8.22 0.66 -7.74
C ALA A 124 9.56 1.30 -7.34
N THR A 125 9.51 2.33 -6.49
CA THR A 125 10.69 2.94 -5.85
C THR A 125 11.27 1.97 -4.82
N VAL A 126 11.87 0.88 -5.31
CA VAL A 126 12.57 -0.10 -4.48
C VAL A 126 14.05 0.01 -4.81
N THR A 127 14.83 0.29 -3.77
CA THR A 127 16.28 0.32 -3.88
C THR A 127 16.78 -1.12 -3.96
N HIS A 128 17.57 -1.42 -5.00
CA HIS A 128 18.21 -2.72 -5.13
C HIS A 128 19.72 -2.55 -5.12
N THR A 129 20.40 -3.48 -4.44
CA THR A 129 21.87 -3.59 -4.48
C THR A 129 22.24 -4.81 -5.30
N ILE A 130 23.12 -4.60 -6.26
CA ILE A 130 23.71 -5.67 -7.05
C ILE A 130 25.02 -6.02 -6.40
N GLU A 131 25.25 -7.31 -6.16
CA GLU A 131 26.49 -7.79 -5.59
C GLU A 131 27.14 -8.82 -6.51
N TYR A 132 28.47 -8.89 -6.49
CA TYR A 132 29.23 -9.92 -7.18
C TYR A 132 30.10 -10.72 -6.20
N SER A 133 30.42 -11.95 -6.58
CA SER A 133 31.31 -12.84 -5.84
C SER A 133 32.17 -13.69 -6.78
N THR A 134 33.40 -13.98 -6.38
CA THR A 134 34.30 -14.94 -7.07
C THR A 134 34.35 -16.32 -6.42
N ASP A 135 33.80 -16.47 -5.19
CA ASP A 135 33.90 -17.70 -4.39
C ASP A 135 32.59 -18.11 -3.69
N LEU A 136 31.48 -17.43 -4.00
CA LEU A 136 30.13 -17.59 -3.43
C LEU A 136 29.98 -17.22 -1.94
N LYS A 137 31.07 -16.99 -1.21
CA LYS A 137 31.06 -16.78 0.23
C LYS A 137 31.16 -15.30 0.60
N LEU A 138 31.91 -14.54 -0.19
CA LEU A 138 32.08 -13.11 0.00
C LEU A 138 31.40 -12.35 -1.15
N TRP A 139 30.49 -11.46 -0.80
CA TRP A 139 29.73 -10.66 -1.75
C TRP A 139 30.10 -9.19 -1.61
N THR A 140 30.48 -8.57 -2.71
CA THR A 140 30.85 -7.17 -2.76
C THR A 140 29.75 -6.38 -3.47
N PRO A 141 29.22 -5.31 -2.85
CA PRO A 141 28.32 -4.39 -3.52
C PRO A 141 28.98 -3.79 -4.76
N LEU A 142 28.32 -3.94 -5.90
CA LEU A 142 28.71 -3.32 -7.16
C LEU A 142 28.06 -1.94 -7.28
N GLU A 143 26.75 -1.85 -7.02
CA GLU A 143 25.99 -0.60 -7.08
C GLU A 143 24.67 -0.73 -6.32
N THR A 144 24.19 0.39 -5.77
CA THR A 144 22.87 0.52 -5.17
C THR A 144 22.09 1.54 -5.98
N LYS A 145 20.93 1.16 -6.52
CA LYS A 145 20.14 2.03 -7.37
C LYS A 145 18.68 2.09 -6.94
N ALA A 146 18.18 3.31 -6.80
CA ALA A 146 16.75 3.55 -6.71
C ALA A 146 16.15 3.25 -8.09
N VAL A 147 15.32 2.22 -8.18
CA VAL A 147 14.67 1.90 -9.44
C VAL A 147 13.44 2.79 -9.59
N GLY A 148 13.39 3.56 -10.67
CA GLY A 148 12.17 4.14 -11.19
C GLY A 148 12.05 3.74 -12.66
N SER A 149 11.07 2.89 -12.99
CA SER A 149 10.56 2.49 -14.34
C SER A 149 11.54 2.30 -15.51
N THR A 150 12.86 2.29 -15.32
CA THR A 150 13.85 2.37 -16.40
C THR A 150 14.84 1.22 -16.29
N ASP A 151 15.13 0.56 -17.41
CA ASP A 151 16.12 -0.50 -17.52
C ASP A 151 17.48 -0.06 -16.91
N LEU A 152 18.02 -0.85 -15.98
CA LEU A 152 19.32 -0.60 -15.37
C LEU A 152 20.42 -1.37 -16.11
N THR A 153 21.04 -0.73 -17.09
CA THR A 153 22.17 -1.35 -17.78
C THR A 153 23.41 -1.31 -16.88
N GLN A 154 23.84 -2.47 -16.37
CA GLN A 154 25.12 -2.62 -15.69
C GLN A 154 26.14 -3.24 -16.64
N ILE A 155 27.36 -2.74 -16.62
CA ILE A 155 28.51 -3.37 -17.27
C ILE A 155 29.50 -3.63 -16.16
N ASP A 156 29.93 -4.89 -16.00
CA ASP A 156 31.03 -5.22 -15.10
C ASP A 156 32.34 -5.02 -15.89
N PRO A 157 33.09 -3.93 -15.67
CA PRO A 157 34.30 -3.64 -16.44
C PRO A 157 35.42 -4.67 -16.19
N GLN A 158 35.28 -5.52 -15.17
CA GLN A 158 36.28 -6.48 -14.74
C GLN A 158 35.93 -7.93 -15.10
N ALA A 159 34.81 -8.21 -15.78
CA ALA A 159 34.42 -9.59 -16.09
C ALA A 159 35.28 -10.27 -17.18
N THR A 160 36.21 -9.55 -17.80
CA THR A 160 37.15 -10.09 -18.80
C THR A 160 38.34 -10.84 -18.20
N THR A 161 38.59 -10.71 -16.89
CA THR A 161 39.85 -11.17 -16.26
C THR A 161 39.70 -12.32 -15.26
N SER A 162 38.49 -12.84 -15.01
CA SER A 162 38.27 -13.95 -14.06
C SER A 162 37.29 -14.99 -14.58
N ARG A 163 37.65 -16.29 -14.43
CA ARG A 163 36.95 -17.42 -15.06
C ARG A 163 35.55 -17.70 -14.50
N HIS A 164 35.23 -17.29 -13.26
CA HIS A 164 33.92 -17.51 -12.64
C HIS A 164 33.53 -16.34 -11.74
N ARG A 165 32.37 -15.72 -12.01
CA ARG A 165 31.72 -14.73 -11.13
C ARG A 165 30.25 -15.05 -10.99
N PHE A 166 29.74 -14.86 -9.79
CA PHE A 166 28.34 -15.01 -9.45
C PHE A 166 27.78 -13.63 -9.13
N TYR A 167 26.55 -13.38 -9.56
CA TYR A 167 25.86 -12.12 -9.31
C TYR A 167 24.56 -12.44 -8.58
N ARG A 168 24.18 -11.58 -7.64
CA ARG A 168 22.86 -11.62 -6.99
C ARG A 168 22.30 -10.21 -6.88
N VAL A 169 20.97 -10.15 -6.81
CA VAL A 169 20.25 -8.90 -6.56
C VAL A 169 19.63 -9.00 -5.17
N ILE A 170 19.92 -8.04 -4.32
CA ILE A 170 19.34 -7.92 -2.99
C ILE A 170 18.36 -6.76 -3.00
N LYS A 171 17.13 -7.04 -2.58
CA LYS A 171 16.14 -6.00 -2.25
C LYS A 171 16.57 -5.35 -0.93
N GLN A 172 16.74 -4.03 -0.93
CA GLN A 172 16.91 -3.28 0.31
C GLN A 172 15.56 -2.97 0.95
#